data_AF-A0A6M0C7B6-F1
#
_entry.id   AF-A0A6M0C7B6-F1
#
_cell.length_a   1.000
_cell.length_b   1.000
_cell.length_c   1.000
_cell.angle_alpha   90.00
_cell.angle_beta   90.00
_cell.angle_gamma   90.00
#
_symmetry.space_group_name_H-M   'P 1'
#
loop_
_entity.id
_entity.type
_entity.pdbx_description
1 polymer ?
#
loop_
_entity_poly.entity_id
_entity_poly.type
_entity_poly.pdbx_seq_one_letter_code
_entity_poly.pdbx_strand_id
1 'polypeptide(L)'
;MNDIEDENFDNSNLDFSQMFVFGDSLSDTGNFFSILEGQIPENPLSFEGRLSNGPVWVDSLASSLDLEINPIAFSTGVVFPDGANYAVAGAQSGNQNNVNGLPGLEQQALHSDE
;
A
#
# COMPACT_ATOMS: atom_id res chain seq x y z
N MET A 1 23.23 -10.17 31.11
CA MET A 1 22.92 -9.77 29.73
C MET A 1 21.77 -8.81 29.88
N ASN A 2 22.01 -7.52 29.65
CA ASN A 2 21.00 -6.48 29.85
C ASN A 2 19.91 -6.60 28.81
N ASP A 3 18.69 -6.39 29.29
CA ASP A 3 17.44 -6.28 28.54
C ASP A 3 17.58 -5.27 27.40
N ILE A 4 17.27 -5.71 26.18
CA ILE A 4 16.89 -4.80 25.10
C ILE A 4 15.39 -4.62 25.30
N GLU A 5 15.01 -3.60 26.08
CA GLU A 5 13.65 -3.10 26.05
C GLU A 5 13.45 -2.50 24.66
N ASP A 6 12.53 -3.09 23.87
CA ASP A 6 12.06 -2.51 22.62
C ASP A 6 11.68 -1.05 22.90
N GLU A 7 12.37 -0.11 22.27
CA GLU A 7 12.06 1.31 22.40
C GLU A 7 10.61 1.51 21.95
N ASN A 8 9.73 1.81 22.90
CA ASN A 8 8.39 2.30 22.61
C ASN A 8 8.55 3.53 21.72
N PHE A 9 8.29 3.36 20.43
CA PHE A 9 8.37 4.44 19.47
C PHE A 9 7.30 5.47 19.86
N ASP A 10 7.74 6.59 20.42
CA ASP A 10 6.84 7.66 20.83
C ASP A 10 6.34 8.40 19.57
N ASN A 11 5.23 7.91 19.02
CA ASN A 11 4.56 8.51 17.88
C ASN A 11 3.98 9.90 18.17
N SER A 12 4.06 10.41 19.42
CA SER A 12 3.56 11.75 19.78
C SER A 12 4.40 12.92 19.23
N ASN A 13 5.52 12.62 18.56
CA ASN A 13 6.44 13.61 18.00
C ASN A 13 6.81 13.34 16.52
N LEU A 14 5.94 12.67 15.77
CA LEU A 14 6.07 12.60 14.32
C LEU A 14 5.64 13.93 13.70
N ASP A 15 6.47 14.48 12.81
CA ASP A 15 6.12 15.67 12.01
C ASP A 15 5.06 15.39 10.93
N PHE A 16 4.59 14.14 10.83
CA PHE A 16 3.59 13.68 9.88
C PHE A 16 2.56 12.79 10.58
N SER A 17 1.32 12.83 10.09
CA SER A 17 0.20 12.02 10.60
C SER A 17 -0.45 11.15 9.52
N GLN A 18 0.11 11.17 8.30
CA GLN A 18 -0.44 10.47 7.15
C GLN A 18 0.66 9.82 6.32
N MET A 19 0.36 8.65 5.76
CA MET A 19 1.24 7.96 4.82
C MET A 19 0.50 7.69 3.50
N PHE A 20 1.09 8.15 2.40
CA PHE A 20 0.56 7.93 1.06
C PHE A 20 1.55 7.08 0.27
N VAL A 21 1.07 5.95 -0.26
CA VAL A 21 1.92 4.95 -0.91
C VAL A 21 1.58 4.85 -2.38
N PHE A 22 2.61 4.97 -3.21
CA PHE A 22 2.55 4.80 -4.65
C PHE A 22 3.60 3.78 -5.05
N GLY A 23 3.33 2.96 -6.06
CA GLY A 23 4.28 1.96 -6.48
C GLY A 23 3.66 0.78 -7.21
N ASP A 24 4.35 -0.34 -7.08
CA ASP A 24 4.08 -1.59 -7.76
C ASP A 24 3.75 -2.71 -6.75
N SER A 25 3.95 -3.96 -7.16
CA SER A 25 3.69 -5.17 -6.36
C SER A 25 4.42 -5.21 -5.02
N LEU A 26 5.56 -4.54 -4.87
CA LEU A 26 6.33 -4.54 -3.62
C LEU A 26 5.68 -3.67 -2.54
N SER A 27 4.77 -2.79 -2.93
CA SER A 27 4.06 -1.87 -2.03
C SER A 27 2.55 -2.08 -2.06
N ASP A 28 2.00 -2.77 -3.07
CA ASP A 28 0.58 -3.05 -3.21
C ASP A 28 0.07 -3.99 -2.09
N THR A 29 -0.91 -3.50 -1.33
CA THR A 29 -1.55 -4.21 -0.21
C THR A 29 -2.93 -4.81 -0.58
N GLY A 30 -3.23 -4.95 -1.87
CA GLY A 30 -4.42 -5.65 -2.36
C GLY A 30 -5.19 -4.96 -3.49
N ASN A 31 -4.73 -3.80 -3.98
CA ASN A 31 -5.37 -3.08 -5.08
C ASN A 31 -5.42 -3.94 -6.34
N PHE A 32 -4.31 -4.56 -6.73
CA PHE A 32 -4.28 -5.41 -7.93
C PHE A 32 -5.32 -6.54 -7.88
N PHE A 33 -5.42 -7.25 -6.76
CA PHE A 33 -6.39 -8.34 -6.59
C PHE A 33 -7.83 -7.82 -6.55
N SER A 34 -8.05 -6.67 -5.92
CA SER A 34 -9.36 -6.02 -5.85
C SER A 34 -9.85 -5.59 -7.24
N ILE A 35 -8.99 -4.93 -8.04
CA ILE A 35 -9.31 -4.44 -9.39
C ILE A 35 -9.66 -5.58 -10.34
N LEU A 36 -8.97 -6.70 -10.22
CA LEU A 36 -9.21 -7.86 -11.07
C LEU A 36 -10.39 -8.71 -10.57
N GLU A 37 -11.16 -8.26 -9.58
CA GLU A 37 -12.34 -8.95 -9.03
C GLU A 37 -12.04 -10.41 -8.62
N GLY A 38 -10.82 -10.70 -8.18
CA GLY A 38 -10.39 -12.07 -7.87
C GLY A 38 -10.29 -13.03 -9.08
N GLN A 39 -10.28 -12.50 -10.31
CA GLN A 39 -10.06 -13.31 -11.53
C GLN A 39 -8.66 -13.90 -11.60
N ILE A 40 -7.71 -13.36 -10.84
CA ILE A 40 -6.48 -14.06 -10.51
C ILE A 40 -6.73 -14.77 -9.18
N PRO A 41 -6.83 -16.11 -9.17
CA PRO A 41 -7.02 -16.83 -7.92
C PRO A 41 -5.84 -16.52 -7.00
N GLU A 42 -6.13 -16.29 -5.71
CA GLU A 42 -5.08 -16.18 -4.70
C GLU A 42 -4.14 -17.37 -4.86
N ASN A 43 -2.90 -17.04 -5.20
CA ASN A 43 -1.86 -18.03 -5.30
C ASN A 43 -1.57 -18.51 -3.87
N PRO A 44 -1.26 -19.78 -3.62
CA PRO A 44 -0.75 -20.21 -2.31
C PRO A 44 0.48 -19.42 -1.82
N LEU A 45 1.12 -18.63 -2.71
CA LEU A 45 2.21 -17.70 -2.40
C LEU A 45 1.78 -16.24 -2.17
N SER A 46 0.49 -15.90 -2.32
CA SER A 46 -0.05 -14.58 -1.98
C SER A 46 -0.66 -14.59 -0.58
N PHE A 47 -0.51 -13.48 0.13
CA PHE A 47 -1.03 -13.27 1.48
C PHE A 47 -2.04 -12.14 1.46
N GLU A 48 -3.33 -12.43 1.63
CA GLU A 48 -4.40 -11.43 1.70
C GLU A 48 -4.31 -10.37 0.58
N GLY A 49 -4.23 -10.81 -0.67
CA GLY A 49 -4.07 -9.94 -1.83
C GLY A 49 -2.68 -9.32 -2.04
N ARG A 50 -1.67 -9.58 -1.21
CA ARG A 50 -0.28 -9.17 -1.45
C ARG A 50 0.45 -10.18 -2.33
N LEU A 51 1.32 -9.69 -3.22
CA LEU A 51 2.23 -10.51 -4.02
C LEU A 51 3.47 -10.93 -3.19
N SER A 52 3.21 -11.48 -2.01
CA SER A 52 4.18 -11.91 -1.01
C SER A 52 3.58 -13.03 -0.17
N ASN A 53 4.40 -13.83 0.49
CA ASN A 53 3.98 -14.89 1.42
C ASN A 53 3.67 -14.38 2.84
N GLY A 54 3.52 -13.06 3.00
CA GLY A 54 3.23 -12.37 4.24
C GLY A 54 3.01 -10.87 3.98
N PRO A 55 2.94 -10.05 5.05
CA PRO A 55 2.90 -8.60 4.93
C PRO A 55 4.06 -8.06 4.10
N VAL A 56 3.82 -6.98 3.34
CA VAL A 56 4.88 -6.24 2.64
C VAL A 56 5.45 -5.14 3.54
N TRP A 57 6.53 -4.49 3.10
CA TRP A 57 7.21 -3.48 3.93
C TRP A 57 6.30 -2.32 4.34
N VAL A 58 5.33 -1.96 3.49
CA VAL A 58 4.32 -0.94 3.75
C VAL A 58 3.46 -1.28 4.97
N ASP A 59 3.04 -2.54 5.10
CA ASP A 59 2.26 -3.00 6.25
C ASP A 59 3.04 -2.85 7.57
N SER A 60 4.32 -3.24 7.53
CA SER A 60 5.20 -3.16 8.70
C SER A 60 5.49 -1.71 9.07
N LEU A 61 5.70 -0.84 8.09
CA LEU A 61 5.95 0.58 8.31
C LEU A 61 4.70 1.27 8.90
N ALA A 62 3.53 1.07 8.28
CA ALA A 62 2.27 1.60 8.77
C ALA A 62 2.00 1.18 10.22
N SER A 63 2.18 -0.11 10.53
CA SER A 63 2.03 -0.63 11.89
C SER A 63 3.02 -0.02 12.88
N SER A 64 4.27 0.25 12.48
CA SER A 64 5.26 0.88 13.36
C SER A 64 4.95 2.34 13.66
N LEU A 65 4.24 3.00 12.75
CA LEU A 65 3.82 4.41 12.85
C LEU A 65 2.43 4.56 13.48
N ASP A 66 1.79 3.46 13.87
CA ASP A 66 0.40 3.43 14.37
C ASP A 66 -0.60 4.08 13.37
N LEU A 67 -0.38 3.83 12.08
CA LEU A 67 -1.23 4.31 10.98
C LEU A 67 -1.98 3.16 10.32
N GLU A 68 -3.24 3.38 9.96
CA GLU A 68 -4.02 2.43 9.17
C GLU A 68 -4.04 2.81 7.68
N ILE A 69 -3.25 2.10 6.85
CA ILE A 69 -3.16 2.39 5.42
C ILE A 69 -3.97 1.40 4.59
N ASN A 70 -5.08 1.87 4.04
CA ASN A 70 -6.02 1.07 3.27
C ASN A 70 -5.65 1.03 1.77
N PRO A 71 -5.75 -0.13 1.08
CA PRO A 71 -5.62 -0.21 -0.37
C PRO A 71 -6.80 0.51 -1.04
N ILE A 72 -6.48 1.50 -1.88
CA ILE A 72 -7.45 2.23 -2.68
C ILE A 72 -7.10 2.09 -4.15
N ALA A 73 -7.82 1.22 -4.83
CA ALA A 73 -7.68 1.10 -6.26
C ALA A 73 -8.19 2.36 -6.98
N PHE A 74 -9.37 2.85 -6.58
CA PHE A 74 -10.10 3.94 -7.26
C PHE A 74 -11.16 4.66 -6.39
N SER A 75 -11.03 4.67 -5.05
CA SER A 75 -12.02 5.33 -4.20
C SER A 75 -11.81 6.85 -4.19
N THR A 76 -12.68 7.57 -4.89
CA THR A 76 -12.75 9.04 -4.85
C THR A 76 -13.72 9.49 -3.77
N GLY A 77 -13.37 10.48 -2.96
CA GLY A 77 -14.25 11.09 -1.96
C GLY A 77 -14.37 10.35 -0.62
N VAL A 78 -13.52 9.35 -0.37
CA VAL A 78 -13.33 8.78 0.98
C VAL A 78 -12.10 9.43 1.59
N VAL A 79 -12.27 10.02 2.78
CA VAL A 79 -11.16 10.61 3.54
C VAL A 79 -10.52 9.53 4.38
N PHE A 80 -9.22 9.33 4.20
CA PHE A 80 -8.43 8.42 5.03
C PHE A 80 -7.59 9.23 6.01
N PRO A 81 -7.96 9.25 7.30
CA PRO A 81 -7.31 10.10 8.29
C PRO A 81 -5.81 9.80 8.45
N ASP A 82 -5.41 8.55 8.21
CA ASP A 82 -4.03 8.06 8.36
C ASP A 82 -3.30 7.93 7.01
N GLY A 83 -3.99 8.21 5.90
CA GLY A 83 -3.46 8.09 4.54
C GLY A 83 -3.91 6.82 3.80
N ALA A 84 -3.27 6.51 2.68
CA ALA A 84 -3.79 5.60 1.67
C ALA A 84 -2.71 4.89 0.87
N ASN A 85 -3.03 3.71 0.33
CA ASN A 85 -2.18 2.99 -0.60
C ASN A 85 -2.79 2.93 -1.99
N TYR A 86 -2.15 3.61 -2.95
CA TYR A 86 -2.49 3.65 -4.37
C TYR A 86 -1.61 2.73 -5.22
N ALA A 87 -0.64 2.02 -4.62
CA ALA A 87 0.23 1.13 -5.36
C ALA A 87 -0.58 0.02 -6.04
N VAL A 88 -0.29 -0.26 -7.31
CA VAL A 88 -0.94 -1.31 -8.09
C VAL A 88 0.15 -2.16 -8.74
N ALA A 89 0.07 -3.48 -8.55
CA ALA A 89 1.03 -4.39 -9.15
C ALA A 89 1.22 -4.17 -10.67
N GLY A 90 2.47 -4.32 -11.11
CA GLY A 90 2.85 -4.15 -12.51
C GLY A 90 3.07 -2.69 -12.95
N ALA A 91 2.81 -1.70 -12.09
CA ALA A 91 3.07 -0.30 -12.40
C ALA A 91 4.55 -0.07 -12.72
N GLN A 92 4.82 0.68 -13.78
CA GLN A 92 6.15 1.18 -14.10
C GLN A 92 6.25 2.65 -13.66
N SER A 93 7.48 3.18 -13.59
CA SER A 93 7.67 4.63 -13.51
C SER A 93 7.00 5.31 -14.71
N GLY A 94 6.24 6.38 -14.46
CA GLY A 94 5.46 7.06 -15.50
C GLY A 94 4.07 6.44 -15.68
N ASN A 95 3.58 6.43 -16.93
CA ASN A 95 2.17 6.17 -17.22
C ASN A 95 1.82 4.72 -17.64
N GLN A 96 2.79 3.80 -17.56
CA GLN A 96 2.65 2.42 -18.04
C GLN A 96 2.45 1.41 -16.90
N ASN A 97 1.77 0.32 -17.21
CA ASN A 97 1.66 -0.86 -16.36
C ASN A 97 1.86 -2.13 -17.22
N ASN A 98 2.48 -3.16 -16.65
CA ASN A 98 2.66 -4.46 -17.30
C ASN A 98 1.34 -5.23 -17.52
N VAL A 99 0.24 -4.77 -16.90
CA VAL A 99 -1.12 -5.27 -17.11
C VAL A 99 -1.95 -4.19 -17.77
N ASN A 100 -2.45 -4.49 -18.97
CA ASN A 100 -3.23 -3.55 -19.77
C ASN A 100 -4.45 -3.03 -19.01
N GLY A 101 -4.63 -1.70 -18.99
CA GLY A 101 -5.77 -1.04 -18.34
C GLY A 101 -5.55 -0.70 -16.87
N LEU A 102 -4.43 -1.11 -16.26
CA LEU A 102 -4.05 -0.71 -14.91
C LEU A 102 -3.16 0.56 -14.91
N PRO A 103 -3.19 1.37 -13.84
CA PRO A 103 -2.44 2.62 -13.78
C PRO A 103 -0.93 2.38 -13.66
N GLY A 104 -0.13 3.27 -14.25
CA GLY A 104 1.27 3.45 -13.90
C GLY A 104 1.42 4.39 -12.70
N LEU A 105 2.65 4.59 -12.23
CA LEU A 105 2.94 5.42 -11.07
C LEU A 105 2.42 6.87 -11.20
N GLU A 106 2.49 7.45 -12.40
CA GLU A 106 2.02 8.82 -12.66
C GLU A 106 0.53 8.95 -12.39
N GLN A 107 -0.29 8.00 -12.87
CA GLN A 107 -1.73 8.06 -12.63
C GLN A 107 -2.08 7.84 -11.17
N GLN A 108 -1.35 6.98 -10.45
CA GLN A 108 -1.60 6.78 -9.01
C GLN A 108 -1.45 8.09 -8.23
N ALA A 109 -0.39 8.87 -8.54
CA ALA A 109 -0.16 10.18 -7.90
C ALA A 109 -1.14 11.27 -8.34
N LEU A 110 -1.68 11.21 -9.57
CA LEU A 110 -2.68 12.17 -10.03
C LEU A 110 -4.07 11.93 -9.42
N HIS A 111 -4.40 10.68 -9.10
CA HIS A 111 -5.70 10.32 -8.52
C HIS A 111 -5.72 10.40 -6.98
N SER A 112 -4.61 10.75 -6.32
CA SER A 112 -4.58 10.96 -4.87
C SER A 112 -5.05 12.35 -4.42
N ASP A 113 -5.24 13.27 -5.36
CA ASP A 113 -5.59 14.67 -5.08
C ASP A 113 -7.10 14.97 -5.19
N GLU A 114 -7.95 13.95 -5.42
CA GLU A 114 -9.43 14.06 -5.54
C GLU A 114 -10.18 13.52 -4.30
#